data_AF-A0A822D9Z0-F1
#
_entry.id   AF-A0A822D9Z0-F1
#
_cell.length_a   1.000
_cell.length_b   1.000
_cell.length_c   1.000
_cell.angle_alpha   90.00
_cell.angle_beta   90.00
_cell.angle_gamma   90.00
#
_symmetry.space_group_name_H-M   'P 1'
#
loop_
_entity.id
_entity.type
_entity.pdbx_description
1 polymer ?
#
loop_
_entity_poly.entity_id
_entity_poly.type
_entity_poly.pdbx_seq_one_letter_code
_entity_poly.pdbx_strand_id
1 'polypeptide(L)' 'MQWKNGDTANAQVVAGGKGAGNGLHQLKYPTDVLIDKETDSLII' A
#
# COMPACT_ATOMS: atom_id res chain seq x y z
N MET A 1 16.30 -4.24 7.16
CA MET A 1 16.39 -4.52 5.71
C MET A 1 16.04 -3.25 4.96
N GLN A 2 16.82 -2.87 3.97
CA GLN A 2 16.50 -1.77 3.05
C GLN A 2 16.37 -2.38 1.66
N TRP A 3 15.25 -2.11 1.00
CA TRP A 3 15.02 -2.58 -0.36
C TRP A 3 15.87 -1.76 -1.31
N LYS A 4 16.49 -2.41 -2.31
CA LYS A 4 17.16 -1.70 -3.40
C LYS A 4 16.09 -1.08 -4.30
N ASN A 5 16.40 0.05 -4.91
CA ASN A 5 15.47 0.66 -5.87
C ASN A 5 15.16 -0.33 -7.00
N GLY A 6 13.88 -0.55 -7.29
CA GLY A 6 13.40 -1.54 -8.27
C GLY A 6 13.31 -2.98 -7.75
N ASP A 7 13.73 -3.25 -6.51
CA ASP A 7 13.50 -4.56 -5.89
C ASP A 7 12.00 -4.67 -5.53
N THR A 8 11.33 -5.63 -6.16
CA THR A 8 9.90 -5.91 -5.95
C THR A 8 9.67 -7.40 -5.69
N ALA A 9 10.73 -8.20 -5.59
CA ALA A 9 10.64 -9.66 -5.56
C ALA A 9 9.80 -10.18 -4.38
N ASN A 10 9.83 -9.46 -3.25
CA ASN A 10 9.05 -9.80 -2.06
C ASN A 10 7.86 -8.85 -1.83
N ALA A 11 7.59 -7.93 -2.77
CA ALA A 11 6.63 -6.85 -2.55
C ALA A 11 5.21 -7.37 -2.79
N GLN A 12 4.27 -6.95 -1.93
CA GLN A 12 2.86 -7.27 -2.09
C GLN A 12 2.08 -5.98 -2.34
N VAL A 13 1.25 -5.99 -3.38
CA VAL A 13 0.24 -4.94 -3.57
C VAL A 13 -0.91 -5.20 -2.60
N VAL A 14 -1.05 -4.33 -1.60
CA VAL A 14 -2.11 -4.44 -0.58
C VAL A 14 -3.38 -3.66 -0.95
N ALA A 15 -3.26 -2.60 -1.74
CA ALA A 15 -4.37 -1.82 -2.30
C ALA A 15 -3.96 -1.16 -3.63
N GLY A 16 -4.93 -0.98 -4.54
CA GLY A 16 -4.71 -0.41 -5.87
C GLY A 16 -4.61 -1.45 -6.99
N GLY A 17 -4.39 -1.00 -8.22
CA GLY A 17 -4.27 -1.87 -9.41
C GLY A 17 -5.59 -2.47 -9.94
N LYS A 18 -6.73 -2.22 -9.27
CA LYS A 18 -8.06 -2.74 -9.67
C LYS A 18 -9.09 -1.64 -9.98
N GLY A 19 -8.61 -0.49 -10.45
CA GLY A 19 -9.45 0.69 -10.71
C GLY A 19 -9.93 1.40 -9.45
N ALA A 20 -10.50 2.59 -9.64
CA ALA A 20 -11.02 3.42 -8.57
C ALA A 20 -12.34 2.88 -8.00
N GLY A 21 -12.44 2.72 -6.69
CA GLY A 21 -13.61 2.13 -6.05
C GLY A 21 -13.54 2.11 -4.52
N ASN A 22 -14.53 1.46 -3.91
CA ASN A 22 -14.72 1.34 -2.45
C ASN A 22 -14.51 -0.09 -1.93
N GLY A 23 -14.03 -1.01 -2.78
CA GLY A 23 -13.63 -2.34 -2.34
C GLY A 23 -12.38 -2.30 -1.45
N LEU A 24 -12.23 -3.31 -0.58
CA LEU A 24 -11.12 -3.45 0.39
C LEU A 24 -9.70 -3.25 -0.19
N HIS A 25 -9.51 -3.51 -1.48
CA HIS A 25 -8.23 -3.44 -2.17
C HIS A 25 -8.23 -2.41 -3.31
N GLN A 26 -9.20 -1.50 -3.34
CA GLN A 26 -9.30 -0.42 -4.33
C GLN A 26 -8.97 0.93 -3.67
N LEU A 27 -8.44 1.85 -4.47
CA LEU A 27 -8.11 3.22 -4.06
C LEU A 27 -8.85 4.17 -5.01
N LYS A 28 -9.62 5.13 -4.48
CA LYS A 28 -10.39 6.06 -5.31
C LYS A 28 -9.66 7.38 -5.56
N TYR A 29 -9.15 8.03 -4.52
CA TYR A 29 -8.30 9.24 -4.59
C TYR A 29 -7.52 9.41 -3.27
N PRO A 30 -6.60 8.50 -2.92
CA PRO A 30 -5.80 8.66 -1.71
C PRO A 30 -4.85 9.86 -1.87
N THR A 31 -4.77 10.70 -0.85
CA THR A 31 -3.90 11.89 -0.85
C THR A 31 -2.73 11.79 0.12
N ASP A 32 -2.77 10.80 1.02
CA ASP A 32 -1.77 10.61 2.05
C ASP A 32 -1.64 9.12 2.40
N VAL A 33 -0.60 8.78 3.15
CA VAL A 33 -0.34 7.43 3.67
C VAL A 33 0.34 7.51 5.02
N LEU A 34 -0.11 6.72 5.97
CA LEU A 34 0.46 6.62 7.31
C LEU A 34 0.94 5.20 7.58
N ILE A 35 2.09 5.09 8.24
CA ILE A 35 2.62 3.83 8.75
C ILE A 35 2.47 3.84 10.28
N ASP A 36 1.64 2.95 10.80
CA ASP A 36 1.57 2.67 12.22
C ASP A 36 2.58 1.59 12.58
N LYS A 37 3.60 1.98 13.36
CA LYS A 37 4.66 1.08 13.80
C LYS A 37 4.27 0.22 15.00
N GLU A 38 3.24 0.60 15.75
CA GLU A 38 2.77 -0.17 16.90
C GLU A 38 1.95 -1.37 16.45
N THR A 39 1.08 -1.18 15.46
CA THR A 39 0.23 -2.25 14.92
C THR A 39 0.75 -2.87 13.62
N ASP A 40 1.93 -2.44 13.15
CA ASP A 40 2.51 -2.82 11.85
C ASP A 40 1.51 -2.68 10.69
N SER A 41 0.78 -1.55 10.69
CA SER A 41 -0.33 -1.31 9.76
C SER A 41 -0.03 -0.17 8.80
N LEU A 42 -0.47 -0.33 7.55
CA LEU A 42 -0.48 0.72 6.53
C LEU A 42 -1.90 1.30 6.43
N ILE A 43 -2.02 2.62 6.58
CA ILE A 43 -3.29 3.35 6.49
C ILE A 43 -3.21 4.29 5.29
N ILE A 44 -4.21 4.22 4.41
CA ILE A 44 -4.27 4.93 3.11
C ILE A 44 -5.64 5.60 2.98
#